data_AF-A0A1F8QGH4-F1
#
_entry.id   AF-A0A1F8QGH4-F1
#
_cell.length_a   1.000
_cell.length_b   1.000
_cell.length_c   1.000
_cell.angle_alpha   90.00
_cell.angle_beta   90.00
_cell.angle_gamma   90.00
#
_symmetry.space_group_name_H-M   'P 1'
#
loop_
_entity.id
_entity.type
_entity.pdbx_description
1 polymer ?
#
loop_
_entity_poly.entity_id
_entity_poly.type
_entity_poly.pdbx_seq_one_letter_code
_entity_poly.pdbx_strand_id
1 'polypeptide(L)'
;MQIFLFFALIIAVLAVFFALQNSDPVTIKFAVWEFDSSLAFVLLLALLAGALISFFFSLPSNLRARWTIRQQRKKLNENETSLAQVKARLEETENKMLAQQPPPEEKAKEAVEIVVPEPTDQK
;
A
#
# COMPACT_ATOMS: atom_id res chain seq x y z
N MET A 1 1.84 -4.85 -16.07
CA MET A 1 3.21 -5.26 -16.46
C MET A 1 3.22 -6.20 -17.67
N GLN A 2 2.49 -7.32 -17.64
CA GLN A 2 2.56 -8.32 -18.72
C GLN A 2 2.04 -7.83 -20.09
N ILE A 3 0.99 -7.01 -20.13
CA ILE A 3 0.46 -6.47 -21.41
C ILE A 3 1.48 -5.60 -22.15
N PHE A 4 2.25 -4.78 -21.43
CA PHE A 4 3.31 -3.95 -22.02
C PHE A 4 4.44 -4.81 -22.59
N LEU A 5 4.83 -5.89 -21.90
CA LEU A 5 5.83 -6.83 -22.39
C LEU A 5 5.35 -7.57 -23.66
N PHE A 6 4.07 -7.92 -23.72
CA PHE A 6 3.49 -8.52 -24.92
C PHE A 6 3.58 -7.59 -26.14
N PHE A 7 3.16 -6.33 -25.99
CA PHE A 7 3.30 -5.34 -27.07
C PHE A 7 4.76 -5.02 -27.41
N ALA A 8 5.64 -4.91 -26.41
CA ALA A 8 7.06 -4.69 -26.63
C ALA A 8 7.69 -5.84 -27.43
N LEU A 9 7.29 -7.09 -27.14
CA LEU A 9 7.75 -8.26 -27.89
C LEU A 9 7.26 -8.22 -29.34
N ILE A 10 5.99 -7.88 -29.58
CA ILE A 10 5.45 -7.72 -30.94
C ILE A 10 6.26 -6.68 -31.70
N ILE A 11 6.49 -5.50 -31.10
CA ILE A 11 7.27 -4.43 -31.72
C ILE A 11 8.71 -4.90 -32.01
N ALA A 12 9.34 -5.62 -31.10
CA ALA A 12 10.69 -6.15 -31.29
C ALA A 12 10.75 -7.13 -32.46
N VAL A 13 9.79 -8.06 -32.56
CA VAL A 13 9.70 -9.01 -33.69
C VAL A 13 9.51 -8.25 -35.01
N LEU A 14 8.59 -7.29 -35.05
CA LEU A 14 8.37 -6.46 -36.24
C LEU A 14 9.61 -5.68 -36.65
N ALA A 15 10.35 -5.12 -35.68
CA ALA A 15 11.60 -4.40 -35.92
C ALA A 15 12.68 -5.32 -36.51
N VAL A 16 12.81 -6.55 -36.02
CA VAL A 16 13.73 -7.56 -36.57
C VAL A 16 13.33 -7.93 -38.00
N PHE A 17 12.04 -8.18 -38.26
CA PHE A 17 11.55 -8.45 -39.62
C PHE A 17 11.84 -7.28 -40.57
N PHE A 18 11.56 -6.05 -40.13
CA PHE A 18 11.83 -4.85 -40.90
C PHE A 18 13.33 -4.69 -41.19
N ALA A 19 14.19 -4.97 -40.21
CA ALA A 19 15.64 -4.94 -40.38
C ALA A 19 16.16 -5.99 -41.36
N LEU A 20 15.66 -7.22 -41.30
CA LEU A 20 16.07 -8.30 -42.20
C LEU A 20 15.62 -8.02 -43.64
N GLN A 21 14.41 -7.49 -43.83
CA GLN A 21 13.90 -7.14 -45.15
C GLN A 21 14.62 -5.93 -45.76
N ASN A 22 15.06 -4.99 -44.93
CA ASN A 22 15.75 -3.77 -45.37
C ASN A 22 17.22 -3.84 -44.94
N SER A 23 17.94 -4.81 -45.51
CA SER A 23 19.35 -5.06 -45.22
C SER A 23 20.30 -4.09 -45.94
N ASP A 24 19.77 -3.22 -46.79
CA ASP A 24 20.55 -2.20 -47.48
C ASP A 24 21.21 -1.23 -46.48
N PRO A 25 22.43 -0.78 -46.77
CA PRO A 25 23.13 0.18 -45.92
C PRO A 25 22.37 1.50 -45.89
N VAL A 26 22.25 2.06 -44.68
CA VAL A 26 21.62 3.34 -44.38
C VAL A 26 22.68 4.31 -43.88
N THR A 27 22.76 5.46 -44.55
CA THR A 27 23.62 6.56 -44.12
C THR A 27 22.97 7.32 -42.96
N ILE A 28 23.66 7.39 -41.83
CA ILE A 28 23.24 8.17 -40.68
C ILE A 28 24.03 9.46 -40.65
N LYS A 29 23.32 10.60 -40.62
CA LYS A 29 23.91 11.92 -40.41
C LYS A 29 23.52 12.42 -39.02
N PHE A 30 24.49 12.54 -38.13
CA PHE A 30 24.28 13.05 -36.77
C PHE A 30 25.23 14.21 -36.48
N ALA A 31 24.68 15.44 -36.52
CA ALA A 31 25.42 16.68 -36.42
C ALA A 31 26.58 16.76 -37.44
N VAL A 32 27.82 16.49 -37.02
CA VAL A 32 29.03 16.54 -37.86
C VAL A 32 29.51 15.15 -38.29
N TRP A 33 28.85 14.08 -37.82
CA TRP A 33 29.22 12.71 -38.14
C TRP A 33 28.32 12.14 -39.22
N GLU A 34 28.94 11.46 -40.18
CA GLU A 34 28.27 10.71 -41.23
C GLU A 34 28.93 9.35 -41.33
N PHE A 35 28.13 8.30 -41.27
CA PHE A 35 28.60 6.93 -41.45
C PHE A 35 27.50 6.04 -42.00
N ASP A 36 27.91 5.02 -42.74
CA ASP A 36 27.00 4.00 -43.26
C ASP A 36 26.91 2.84 -42.28
N SER A 37 25.68 2.41 -42.00
CA SER A 37 25.42 1.28 -41.12
C SER A 37 24.27 0.45 -41.64
N SER A 38 24.11 -0.78 -41.16
CA SER A 38 22.91 -1.55 -41.46
C SER A 38 21.74 -1.02 -40.66
N LEU A 39 20.56 -0.99 -41.26
CA LEU A 39 19.33 -0.58 -40.58
C LEU A 39 19.08 -1.40 -39.30
N ALA A 40 19.49 -2.68 -39.29
CA ALA A 40 19.48 -3.53 -38.10
C ALA A 40 20.26 -2.94 -36.92
N PHE A 41 21.50 -2.47 -37.16
CA PHE A 41 22.34 -1.90 -36.11
C PHE A 41 21.75 -0.59 -35.56
N VAL A 42 21.23 0.26 -36.45
CA VAL A 42 20.58 1.53 -36.07
C VAL A 42 19.36 1.28 -35.20
N LEU A 43 18.49 0.36 -35.60
CA LEU A 43 17.30 0.01 -34.82
C LEU A 43 17.65 -0.60 -33.47
N LEU A 44 18.66 -1.48 -33.42
CA LEU A 44 19.13 -2.05 -32.17
C LEU A 44 19.60 -0.97 -31.20
N LEU A 45 20.41 -0.02 -31.68
CA LEU A 45 20.88 1.11 -30.87
C LEU A 45 19.73 1.98 -30.39
N ALA A 46 18.77 2.29 -31.26
CA ALA A 46 17.60 3.10 -30.89
C ALA A 46 16.74 2.42 -29.82
N LEU A 47 16.49 1.11 -29.95
CA LEU A 47 15.74 0.33 -28.96
C LEU A 47 16.49 0.25 -27.63
N LEU A 48 17.80 0.01 -27.67
CA LEU A 48 18.65 -0.03 -26.48
C LEU A 48 18.64 1.33 -25.76
N ALA A 49 18.78 2.43 -26.50
CA ALA A 49 18.71 3.77 -25.96
C ALA A 49 17.34 4.06 -25.32
N GLY A 50 16.24 3.68 -25.99
CA GLY A 50 14.89 3.80 -25.43
C GLY A 50 14.71 3.01 -24.14
N ALA A 51 15.21 1.77 -24.09
CA ALA A 51 15.18 0.93 -22.89
C ALA A 51 15.99 1.53 -21.74
N LEU A 52 17.18 2.06 -22.02
CA LEU A 52 18.02 2.76 -21.03
C LEU A 52 17.30 3.99 -20.49
N ILE A 53 16.74 4.85 -21.36
CA ILE A 53 15.98 6.03 -20.95
C ILE A 53 14.82 5.62 -20.03
N SER A 54 14.04 4.59 -20.42
CA SER A 54 12.95 4.08 -19.60
C SER A 54 13.43 3.59 -18.22
N PHE A 55 14.55 2.88 -18.19
CA PHE A 55 15.18 2.41 -16.95
C PHE A 55 15.57 3.59 -16.04
N PHE A 56 16.24 4.61 -16.58
CA PHE A 56 16.63 5.80 -15.82
C PHE A 56 15.42 6.54 -15.24
N PHE A 57 14.34 6.68 -16.00
CA PHE A 57 13.11 7.31 -15.53
C PHE A 57 12.38 6.49 -14.45
N SER A 58 12.60 5.16 -14.40
CA SER A 58 12.01 4.29 -13.38
C SER A 58 12.68 4.44 -12.00
N LEU A 59 13.97 4.80 -11.95
CA LEU A 59 14.75 4.94 -10.70
C LEU A 59 14.10 5.85 -9.64
N PRO A 60 13.72 7.11 -9.93
CA PRO A 60 13.12 7.99 -8.93
C PRO A 60 11.74 7.51 -8.46
N SER A 61 10.96 6.89 -9.36
CA SER A 61 9.65 6.32 -9.03
C SER A 61 9.77 5.19 -8.01
N ASN A 62 10.71 4.27 -8.24
CA ASN A 62 10.96 3.15 -7.34
C ASN A 62 11.47 3.61 -5.96
N LEU A 63 12.28 4.67 -5.90
CA LEU A 63 12.77 5.21 -4.64
C LEU A 63 11.66 5.85 -3.81
N ARG A 64 10.80 6.67 -4.45
CA ARG A 64 9.61 7.26 -3.80
C ARG A 64 8.66 6.18 -3.30
N ALA A 65 8.40 5.14 -4.10
CA ALA A 65 7.57 4.01 -3.69
C ALA A 65 8.11 3.34 -2.42
N ARG A 66 9.44 3.11 -2.33
CA ARG A 66 10.07 2.53 -1.13
C ARG A 66 9.89 3.42 0.11
N TRP A 67 9.99 4.74 -0.04
CA TRP A 67 9.79 5.68 1.06
C TRP A 67 8.34 5.71 1.53
N THR A 68 7.39 5.75 0.59
CA THR A 68 5.96 5.70 0.91
C THR A 68 5.60 4.40 1.63
N ILE A 69 6.14 3.25 1.19
CA ILE A 69 5.93 1.97 1.87
C ILE A 69 6.47 2.01 3.32
N ARG A 70 7.65 2.59 3.55
CA ARG A 70 8.21 2.75 4.91
C ARG A 70 7.33 3.64 5.79
N GLN A 71 6.86 4.77 5.26
CA GLN A 71 5.94 5.68 5.94
C GLN A 71 4.61 4.98 6.30
N GLN A 72 4.03 4.24 5.34
CA GLN A 72 2.79 3.50 5.55
C GLN A 72 2.94 2.40 6.60
N ARG A 73 4.06 1.65 6.60
CA ARG A 73 4.35 0.65 7.64
C ARG A 73 4.47 1.26 9.04
N LYS A 74 5.09 2.45 9.15
CA LYS A 74 5.19 3.14 10.44
C LYS A 74 3.79 3.50 10.99
N LYS A 75 2.93 4.03 10.13
CA LYS A 75 1.54 4.35 10.50
C LYS A 75 0.72 3.11 10.89
N LEU A 76 0.94 1.97 10.23
CA LEU A 76 0.30 0.71 10.61
C LEU A 76 0.69 0.30 12.03
N ASN A 77 1.98 0.30 12.36
CA ASN A 77 2.46 -0.04 13.70
C ASN A 77 1.93 0.94 14.77
N GLU A 78 1.91 2.25 14.47
CA GLU A 78 1.34 3.26 15.38
C GLU A 78 -0.16 3.02 15.63
N ASN A 79 -0.92 2.70 14.59
CA ASN A 79 -2.34 2.39 14.70
C ASN A 79 -2.60 1.09 15.49
N GLU A 80 -1.82 0.04 15.24
CA GLU A 80 -1.90 -1.22 15.99
C GLU A 80 -1.61 -1.01 17.48
N THR A 81 -0.58 -0.21 17.79
CA THR A 81 -0.22 0.13 19.17
C THR A 81 -1.35 0.91 19.86
N SER A 82 -1.94 1.87 19.14
CA SER A 82 -3.06 2.67 19.66
C SER A 82 -4.30 1.80 19.92
N LEU A 83 -4.61 0.85 19.03
CA LEU A 83 -5.69 -0.11 19.23
C LEU A 83 -5.45 -1.00 20.46
N ALA A 84 -4.22 -1.49 20.65
CA ALA A 84 -3.87 -2.28 21.82
C ALA A 84 -4.05 -1.49 23.13
N GLN A 85 -3.65 -0.21 23.15
CA GLN A 85 -3.83 0.66 24.31
C GLN A 85 -5.31 0.94 24.62
N VAL A 86 -6.14 1.19 23.59
CA VAL A 86 -7.58 1.41 23.78
C VAL A 86 -8.26 0.17 24.33
N LYS A 87 -7.91 -1.03 23.82
CA LYS A 87 -8.43 -2.30 24.36
C LYS A 87 -8.02 -2.52 25.81
N ALA A 88 -6.75 -2.31 26.15
CA ALA A 88 -6.27 -2.44 27.53
C ALA A 88 -6.99 -1.47 28.50
N ARG A 89 -7.25 -0.23 28.06
CA ARG A 89 -8.01 0.73 28.86
C ARG A 89 -9.48 0.34 29.03
N LEU A 90 -10.09 -0.25 28.00
CA LEU A 90 -11.46 -0.80 28.10
C LEU A 90 -11.52 -1.92 29.13
N GLU A 91 -10.61 -2.89 29.07
CA GLU A 91 -10.51 -3.99 30.04
C GLU A 91 -10.26 -3.47 31.46
N GLU A 92 -9.38 -2.48 31.63
CA GLU A 92 -9.14 -1.85 32.94
C GLU A 92 -10.38 -1.12 33.47
N THR A 93 -11.11 -0.43 32.59
CA THR A 93 -12.35 0.27 32.95
C THR A 93 -13.46 -0.71 33.31
N GLU A 94 -13.60 -1.80 32.55
CA GLU A 94 -14.56 -2.88 32.81
C GLU A 94 -14.24 -3.58 34.14
N ASN A 95 -12.96 -3.89 34.40
CA ASN A 95 -12.52 -4.46 35.68
C ASN A 95 -12.78 -3.51 36.86
N LYS A 96 -12.58 -2.21 36.69
CA LYS A 96 -12.90 -1.21 37.72
C LYS A 96 -14.41 -1.08 37.94
N MET A 97 -15.22 -1.18 36.89
CA MET A 97 -16.68 -1.17 36.99
C MET A 97 -17.22 -2.44 37.67
N LEU A 98 -16.63 -3.61 37.39
CA LEU A 98 -16.95 -4.89 38.05
C LEU A 98 -16.52 -4.88 39.52
N ALA A 99 -15.34 -4.32 39.84
CA ALA A 99 -14.85 -4.19 41.21
C ALA A 99 -15.59 -3.12 42.05
N GLN A 100 -16.31 -2.20 41.40
CA GLN A 100 -17.19 -1.21 42.04
C GLN A 100 -18.67 -1.64 42.08
N GLN A 101 -19.02 -2.84 41.61
CA GLN A 101 -20.33 -3.40 41.93
C GLN A 101 -20.35 -3.77 43.42
N PRO A 102 -21.23 -3.18 44.24
CA PRO A 102 -21.33 -3.55 45.64
C PRO A 102 -21.75 -5.02 45.75
N PRO A 103 -21.31 -5.76 46.80
CA PRO A 103 -21.66 -7.16 46.99
C PRO A 103 -23.17 -7.38 46.92
N PRO A 104 -23.65 -8.54 46.42
CA PRO A 104 -25.08 -8.87 46.32
C PRO A 104 -25.88 -8.73 47.63
N GLU A 105 -25.20 -8.63 48.76
CA GLU A 105 -25.79 -8.57 50.09
C GLU A 105 -26.41 -7.21 50.45
N GLU A 106 -26.06 -6.10 49.78
CA GLU A 106 -26.63 -4.78 50.12
C GLU A 106 -28.01 -4.57 49.47
N LYS A 107 -28.22 -5.06 48.24
CA LYS A 107 -29.54 -5.07 47.58
C LYS A 107 -30.54 -5.99 48.28
N ALA A 108 -30.08 -7.05 48.94
CA ALA A 108 -30.94 -7.96 49.68
C ALA A 108 -31.42 -7.36 51.02
N LYS A 109 -30.66 -6.44 51.63
CA LYS A 109 -31.06 -5.75 52.86
C LYS A 109 -32.00 -4.59 52.58
N GLU A 110 -31.76 -3.83 51.51
CA GLU A 110 -32.61 -2.70 51.12
C GLU A 110 -34.00 -3.14 50.64
N ALA A 111 -34.13 -4.34 50.04
CA ALA A 111 -35.42 -4.92 49.67
C ALA A 111 -36.26 -5.41 50.87
N VAL A 112 -35.65 -5.67 52.03
CA VAL A 112 -36.36 -6.14 53.23
C VAL A 112 -36.84 -4.98 54.10
N GLU A 113 -36.19 -3.81 54.05
CA GLU A 113 -36.56 -2.64 54.87
C GLU A 113 -37.75 -1.84 54.33
N ILE A 114 -38.12 -2.00 53.04
CA ILE A 114 -39.22 -1.25 52.40
C ILE A 114 -40.61 -1.86 52.69
N VAL A 115 -40.72 -3.02 53.35
CA VAL A 115 -42.00 -3.73 53.58
C VAL A 115 -42.32 -3.85 55.07
N VAL A 116 -42.50 -2.73 55.77
CA VAL A 116 -43.34 -2.68 56.99
C VAL A 116 -44.21 -1.43 56.94
N PRO A 117 -45.44 -1.49 56.41
CA PRO A 117 -46.39 -0.40 56.57
C PRO A 117 -46.93 -0.40 58.01
N GLU A 118 -46.65 0.69 58.72
CA GLU A 118 -47.33 1.12 59.94
C GLU A 118 -48.83 1.33 59.64
N PRO A 119 -49.78 0.64 60.29
CA PRO A 119 -51.19 0.97 60.13
C PRO A 119 -51.51 2.16 61.02
N THR A 120 -51.50 3.35 60.42
CA THR A 120 -52.22 4.50 60.98
C THR A 120 -53.65 4.43 60.49
N ASP A 121 -54.62 4.20 61.38
CA ASP A 121 -55.98 4.67 61.18
C ASP A 121 -56.53 5.25 62.49
N GLN A 122 -56.65 6.58 62.49
CA GLN A 122 -57.53 7.34 63.37
C GLN A 122 -58.90 7.47 62.68
N LYS A 123 -59.95 6.80 63.18
CA LYS A 123 -61.25 7.37 63.59
C LYS A 123 -62.26 6.30 63.95
#